data_AF-A0AAV6Z3G6-F1
#
_entry.id   AF-A0AAV6Z3G6-F1
#
_cell.length_a   1.000
_cell.length_b   1.000
_cell.length_c   1.000
_cell.angle_alpha   90.00
_cell.angle_beta   90.00
_cell.angle_gamma   90.00
#
_symmetry.space_group_name_H-M   'P 1'
#
loop_
_entity.id
_entity.type
_entity.pdbx_description
1 polymer ?
#
loop_
_entity_poly.entity_id
_entity_poly.type
_entity_poly.pdbx_seq_one_letter_code
_entity_poly.pdbx_strand_id
1 'polypeptide(L)'
;RDGVNSTTGILRTKDSNSTQLLRKKRLYLQVLRLDMWLLLWITLLALCFTSAAGRIPESSRNRRLIPSLLTPGLCRYGTRTECCYGWKQNSKGQCEAICEQGCKHGECVGPNKCKCFPGFTGNSCSQGM
;
A
#
# COMPACT_ATOMS: atom_id res chain seq x y z
N ARG A 1 49.96 23.76 75.03
CA ARG A 1 51.14 23.01 74.61
C ARG A 1 50.60 21.69 74.09
N ASP A 2 50.57 21.37 72.80
CA ASP A 2 51.31 21.80 71.61
C ASP A 2 50.42 21.38 70.42
N GLY A 3 50.46 21.87 69.20
CA GLY A 3 51.27 22.84 68.50
C GLY A 3 50.70 22.84 67.07
N VAL A 4 50.50 24.02 66.50
CA VAL A 4 50.24 24.18 65.07
C VAL A 4 51.48 23.69 64.31
N ASN A 5 51.30 22.80 63.34
CA ASN A 5 52.25 22.68 62.23
C ASN A 5 51.51 22.67 60.89
N SER A 6 51.50 23.83 60.24
CA SER A 6 51.22 23.98 58.83
C SER A 6 52.37 23.36 58.04
N THR A 7 52.08 22.45 57.11
CA THR A 7 52.74 22.36 55.79
C THR A 7 52.22 21.12 55.06
N THR A 8 51.30 21.33 54.13
CA THR A 8 51.23 20.65 52.83
C THR A 8 50.03 21.25 52.09
N GLY A 9 50.19 22.53 51.74
CA GLY A 9 49.36 23.13 50.72
C GLY A 9 49.65 22.48 49.37
N ILE A 10 48.59 22.46 48.56
CA ILE A 10 48.60 22.32 47.10
C ILE A 10 48.85 20.90 46.60
N LEU A 11 47.76 20.19 46.24
CA LEU A 11 47.61 19.26 45.09
C LEU A 11 46.42 18.29 45.32
N ARG A 12 45.17 18.79 45.42
CA ARG A 12 44.02 17.87 45.46
C ARG A 12 42.75 18.27 44.70
N THR A 13 42.78 19.32 43.88
CA THR A 13 41.59 19.74 43.10
C THR A 13 41.69 19.51 41.58
N LYS A 14 42.86 19.15 41.03
CA LYS A 14 43.00 18.84 39.58
C LYS A 14 42.60 17.40 39.21
N ASP A 15 42.71 16.44 40.13
CA ASP A 15 42.50 15.02 39.82
C ASP A 15 41.03 14.62 39.76
N SER A 16 40.15 15.25 40.56
CA SER A 16 38.72 14.88 40.58
C SER A 16 38.01 15.28 39.28
N ASN A 17 38.31 16.46 38.71
CA ASN A 17 37.75 16.89 37.43
C ASN A 17 38.35 16.15 36.22
N SER A 18 39.65 15.84 36.22
CA SER A 18 40.28 15.06 35.17
C SER A 18 39.82 13.59 35.17
N THR A 19 39.70 12.97 36.33
CA THR A 19 39.20 11.58 36.43
C THR A 19 37.73 11.46 36.08
N GLN A 20 36.89 12.45 36.43
CA GLN A 20 35.50 12.52 35.98
C GLN A 20 35.37 12.77 34.47
N LEU A 21 36.19 13.66 33.90
CA LEU A 21 36.22 13.91 32.46
C LEU A 21 36.70 12.69 31.67
N LEU A 22 37.71 11.97 32.17
CA LEU A 22 38.19 10.73 31.56
C LEU A 22 37.17 9.59 31.66
N ARG A 23 36.43 9.49 32.78
CA ARG A 23 35.30 8.55 32.91
C ARG A 23 34.15 8.91 31.97
N LYS A 24 33.76 10.18 31.89
CA LYS A 24 32.76 10.67 30.93
C LYS A 24 33.21 10.46 29.48
N LYS A 25 34.48 10.73 29.14
CA LYS A 25 35.05 10.44 27.82
C LYS A 25 35.06 8.94 27.53
N ARG A 26 35.40 8.08 28.49
CA ARG A 26 35.39 6.61 28.34
C ARG A 26 33.96 6.07 28.13
N LEU A 27 33.00 6.55 28.92
CA LEU A 27 31.58 6.24 28.74
C LEU A 27 31.05 6.75 27.40
N TYR A 28 31.40 7.98 27.01
CA TYR A 28 31.03 8.56 25.71
C TYR A 28 31.67 7.80 24.53
N LEU A 29 32.93 7.41 24.63
CA LEU A 29 33.61 6.54 23.65
C LEU A 29 32.98 5.14 23.60
N GLN A 30 32.52 4.59 24.73
CA GLN A 30 31.80 3.33 24.78
C GLN A 30 30.40 3.44 24.14
N VAL A 31 29.66 4.52 24.41
CA VAL A 31 28.34 4.81 23.81
C VAL A 31 28.48 5.08 22.30
N LEU A 32 29.45 5.88 21.87
CA LEU A 32 29.76 6.10 20.44
C LEU A 32 30.15 4.80 19.75
N ARG A 33 30.88 3.90 20.42
CA ARG A 33 31.27 2.60 19.85
C ARG A 33 30.06 1.67 19.67
N LEU A 34 29.08 1.72 20.57
CA LEU A 34 27.81 1.00 20.44
C LEU A 34 26.93 1.60 19.33
N ASP A 35 26.90 2.92 19.21
CA ASP A 35 26.18 3.65 18.16
C ASP A 35 26.75 3.34 16.76
N MET A 36 28.08 3.33 16.62
CA MET A 36 28.74 2.93 15.37
C MET A 36 28.42 1.50 14.94
N TRP A 37 28.30 0.55 15.88
CA TRP A 37 27.89 -0.82 15.59
C TRP A 37 26.39 -0.91 15.24
N LEU A 38 25.54 -0.12 15.89
CA LEU A 38 24.12 -0.01 15.57
C LEU A 38 23.91 0.56 14.16
N LEU A 39 24.64 1.62 13.79
CA LEU A 39 24.60 2.21 12.44
C LEU A 39 25.16 1.25 11.39
N LEU A 40 26.19 0.47 11.70
CA LEU A 40 26.70 -0.60 10.83
C LEU A 40 25.66 -1.70 10.61
N TRP A 41 24.93 -2.11 11.64
CA TRP A 41 23.82 -3.06 11.49
C TRP A 41 22.63 -2.47 10.74
N ILE A 42 22.24 -1.22 11.00
CA ILE A 42 21.16 -0.55 10.28
C ILE A 42 21.49 -0.43 8.79
N THR A 43 22.74 -0.11 8.44
CA THR A 43 23.18 -0.05 7.04
C THR A 43 23.27 -1.43 6.40
N LEU A 44 23.72 -2.47 7.12
CA LEU A 44 23.71 -3.85 6.64
C LEU A 44 22.28 -4.36 6.38
N LEU A 45 21.35 -4.07 7.31
CA LEU A 45 19.93 -4.39 7.16
C LEU A 45 19.33 -3.61 6.00
N ALA A 46 19.59 -2.30 5.89
CA ALA A 46 19.10 -1.48 4.78
C ALA A 46 19.62 -1.98 3.41
N LEU A 47 20.89 -2.40 3.31
CA LEU A 47 21.46 -2.99 2.09
C LEU A 47 20.83 -4.36 1.76
N CYS A 48 20.48 -5.16 2.77
CA CYS A 48 19.67 -6.36 2.56
C CYS A 48 18.25 -6.02 2.09
N PHE A 49 17.65 -4.94 2.59
CA PHE A 49 16.31 -4.49 2.21
C PHE A 49 16.24 -3.80 0.83
N THR A 50 17.31 -3.17 0.34
CA THR A 50 17.32 -2.51 -0.99
C THR A 50 17.43 -3.49 -2.16
N SER A 51 17.80 -4.75 -1.93
CA SER A 51 17.70 -5.80 -2.96
C SER A 51 16.26 -6.30 -3.20
N ALA A 52 15.30 -5.87 -2.38
CA ALA A 52 13.87 -6.13 -2.55
C ALA A 52 13.07 -4.91 -3.05
N ALA A 53 13.70 -3.76 -3.29
CA ALA A 53 13.08 -2.65 -4.00
C ALA A 53 13.15 -2.90 -5.51
N GLY A 54 12.43 -3.94 -5.96
CA GLY A 54 12.01 -4.05 -7.34
C GLY A 54 11.35 -2.75 -7.78
N ARG A 55 11.62 -2.33 -9.02
CA ARG A 55 11.01 -1.15 -9.65
C ARG A 55 9.51 -1.12 -9.36
N ILE A 56 9.00 -0.04 -8.77
CA ILE A 56 7.57 0.23 -8.72
C ILE A 56 7.20 0.76 -10.12
N PRO A 57 6.44 0.03 -10.96
CA PRO A 57 5.79 0.65 -12.09
C PRO A 57 4.67 1.57 -11.56
N GLU A 58 4.79 2.85 -11.85
CA GLU A 58 3.76 3.84 -11.62
C GLU A 58 2.60 3.58 -12.58
N SER A 59 1.58 2.81 -12.14
CA SER A 59 0.30 2.71 -12.84
C SER A 59 -0.78 3.44 -12.04
N SER A 60 -0.86 4.73 -12.33
CA SER A 60 -1.94 5.61 -11.88
C SER A 60 -3.25 5.22 -12.56
N ARG A 61 -4.10 4.45 -11.86
CA ARG A 61 -5.52 4.75 -11.60
C ARG A 61 -6.27 3.63 -10.86
N ASN A 62 -6.88 4.05 -9.74
CA ASN A 62 -8.21 3.68 -9.25
C ASN A 62 -8.37 2.44 -8.33
N ARG A 63 -8.60 2.76 -7.04
CA ARG A 63 -9.60 2.18 -6.09
C ARG A 63 -9.70 0.65 -6.01
N ARG A 64 -9.62 0.08 -4.79
CA ARG A 64 -9.99 -1.32 -4.52
C ARG A 64 -11.37 -1.66 -5.12
N LEU A 65 -11.42 -2.18 -6.34
CA LEU A 65 -12.55 -2.97 -6.79
C LEU A 65 -12.22 -4.42 -6.44
N ILE A 66 -13.10 -5.00 -5.63
CA ILE A 66 -13.23 -6.45 -5.53
C ILE A 66 -13.42 -6.96 -6.98
N PRO A 67 -12.60 -7.89 -7.50
CA PRO A 67 -12.63 -8.32 -8.90
C PRO A 67 -13.96 -8.94 -9.36
N SER A 68 -14.91 -9.15 -8.44
CA SER A 68 -16.25 -9.65 -8.73
C SER A 68 -17.19 -8.61 -9.33
N LEU A 69 -16.84 -7.32 -9.34
CA LEU A 69 -17.75 -6.22 -9.74
C LEU A 69 -17.46 -5.62 -11.13
N LEU A 70 -16.52 -6.20 -11.88
CA LEU A 70 -16.16 -5.72 -13.23
C LEU A 70 -16.92 -6.46 -14.35
N THR A 71 -17.69 -7.50 -14.02
CA THR A 71 -18.56 -8.17 -14.98
C THR A 71 -19.93 -7.49 -14.95
N PRO A 72 -20.35 -6.79 -16.01
CA PRO A 72 -21.68 -6.21 -16.07
C PRO A 72 -22.74 -7.31 -15.90
N GLY A 73 -23.81 -7.00 -15.17
CA GLY A 73 -24.91 -7.94 -14.95
C GLY A 73 -24.73 -8.92 -13.80
N LEU A 74 -23.77 -8.72 -12.88
CA LEU A 74 -23.65 -9.52 -11.66
C LEU A 74 -24.23 -8.78 -10.43
N CYS A 75 -25.14 -9.44 -9.72
CA CYS A 75 -25.84 -8.91 -8.55
C CYS A 75 -25.58 -9.76 -7.31
N ARG A 76 -25.62 -9.12 -6.14
CA ARG A 76 -25.63 -9.82 -4.84
C ARG A 76 -27.06 -9.92 -4.33
N TYR A 77 -27.52 -11.15 -4.16
CA TYR A 77 -28.80 -11.47 -3.53
C TYR A 77 -28.53 -12.16 -2.20
N GLY A 78 -28.52 -11.37 -1.13
CA GLY A 78 -28.11 -11.82 0.19
C GLY A 78 -26.64 -12.28 0.18
N THR A 79 -26.42 -13.57 0.44
CA THR A 79 -25.09 -14.20 0.45
C THR A 79 -24.67 -14.80 -0.90
N ARG A 80 -25.58 -14.85 -1.88
CA ARG A 80 -25.31 -15.38 -3.23
C ARG A 80 -24.96 -14.26 -4.19
N THR A 81 -24.06 -14.57 -5.12
CA THR A 81 -23.71 -13.68 -6.23
C THR A 81 -24.03 -14.42 -7.52
N GLU A 82 -24.93 -13.86 -8.32
CA GLU A 82 -25.46 -14.47 -9.54
C GLU A 82 -25.82 -13.39 -10.56
N CYS A 83 -26.24 -13.77 -11.77
CA CYS A 83 -26.65 -12.79 -12.76
C CYS A 83 -27.88 -12.01 -12.27
N CYS A 84 -27.87 -10.70 -12.50
CA CYS A 84 -28.98 -9.83 -12.18
C CYS A 84 -30.24 -10.23 -12.95
N TYR A 85 -31.40 -9.85 -12.42
CA TYR A 85 -32.66 -9.99 -13.16
C TYR A 85 -32.56 -9.38 -14.57
N GLY A 86 -32.98 -10.13 -15.59
CA GLY A 86 -32.85 -9.74 -16.99
C GLY A 86 -31.46 -10.00 -17.59
N TRP A 87 -30.61 -10.79 -16.92
CA TRP A 87 -29.34 -11.30 -17.43
C TRP A 87 -29.31 -12.83 -17.31
N LYS A 88 -28.67 -13.51 -18.27
CA LYS A 88 -28.48 -14.96 -18.30
C LYS A 88 -27.00 -15.30 -18.34
N GLN A 89 -26.60 -16.41 -17.73
CA GLN A 89 -25.22 -16.87 -17.84
C GLN A 89 -24.98 -17.52 -19.22
N ASN A 90 -23.95 -17.07 -19.93
CA ASN A 90 -23.52 -17.68 -21.18
C ASN A 90 -22.58 -18.89 -20.93
N SER A 91 -22.19 -19.59 -21.99
CA SER A 91 -21.27 -20.74 -21.91
C SER A 91 -19.88 -20.41 -21.35
N LYS A 92 -19.49 -19.13 -21.32
CA LYS A 92 -18.24 -18.64 -20.74
C LYS A 92 -18.39 -18.25 -19.26
N GLY A 93 -19.55 -18.48 -18.66
CA GLY A 93 -19.83 -18.13 -17.28
C GLY A 93 -20.11 -16.63 -17.05
N GLN A 94 -20.26 -15.84 -18.12
CA GLN A 94 -20.51 -14.39 -18.05
C GLN A 94 -22.00 -14.10 -18.10
N CYS A 95 -22.43 -13.03 -17.42
CA CYS A 95 -23.80 -12.56 -17.51
C CYS A 95 -24.01 -11.76 -18.81
N GLU A 96 -24.92 -12.24 -19.65
CA GLU A 96 -25.36 -11.60 -20.89
C GLU A 96 -26.77 -11.05 -20.69
N ALA A 97 -27.01 -9.82 -21.15
CA ALA A 97 -28.32 -9.19 -21.04
C ALA A 97 -29.38 -9.93 -21.88
N ILE A 98 -30.60 -9.99 -21.36
CA ILE A 98 -31.75 -10.58 -22.03
C ILE A 98 -32.56 -9.46 -22.69
N CYS A 99 -32.77 -9.57 -24.00
CA CYS A 99 -33.67 -8.70 -24.77
C CYS A 99 -34.80 -9.57 -25.35
N GLU A 100 -36.00 -9.49 -24.76
CA GLU A 100 -37.16 -10.34 -25.11
C GLU A 100 -37.57 -10.23 -26.58
N GLN A 101 -37.60 -9.01 -27.12
CA GLN A 101 -37.91 -8.77 -28.54
C GLN A 101 -36.72 -8.96 -29.48
N GLY A 102 -35.52 -9.16 -28.91
CA GLY A 102 -34.26 -9.17 -29.65
C GLY A 102 -33.89 -7.81 -30.24
N CYS A 103 -32.59 -7.62 -30.49
CA CYS A 103 -32.07 -6.46 -31.23
C CYS A 103 -31.71 -6.94 -32.65
N LYS A 104 -32.46 -6.52 -33.68
CA LYS A 104 -32.21 -6.98 -35.07
C LYS A 104 -30.89 -6.42 -35.62
N HIS A 105 -30.72 -5.10 -35.52
CA HIS A 105 -29.54 -4.38 -35.99
C HIS A 105 -28.90 -3.61 -34.84
N GLY A 106 -28.52 -4.34 -33.80
CA GLY A 106 -27.91 -3.75 -32.63
C GLY A 106 -27.47 -4.80 -31.62
N GLU A 107 -26.89 -4.33 -30.54
CA GLU A 107 -26.40 -5.17 -29.44
C GLU A 107 -27.30 -5.01 -28.21
N CYS A 108 -27.58 -6.12 -27.52
CA CYS A 108 -28.27 -6.10 -26.24
C CYS A 108 -27.29 -5.63 -25.16
N VAL A 109 -27.41 -4.37 -24.74
CA VAL A 109 -26.48 -3.75 -23.78
C VAL A 109 -27.02 -3.74 -22.35
N GLY A 110 -28.27 -4.18 -22.17
CA GLY A 110 -28.93 -4.31 -20.87
C GLY A 110 -30.31 -4.97 -21.01
N PRO A 111 -30.98 -5.27 -19.88
CA PRO A 111 -32.28 -5.92 -19.89
C PRO A 111 -33.27 -5.13 -20.77
N ASN A 112 -33.76 -5.77 -21.84
CA ASN A 112 -34.65 -5.15 -22.82
C ASN A 112 -34.15 -3.80 -23.39
N LYS A 113 -32.83 -3.60 -23.44
CA LYS A 113 -32.19 -2.38 -23.97
C LYS A 113 -31.24 -2.72 -25.12
N CYS A 114 -31.61 -2.27 -26.31
CA CYS A 114 -30.81 -2.38 -27.51
C CYS A 114 -29.99 -1.11 -27.75
N LYS A 115 -28.72 -1.28 -28.11
CA LYS A 115 -27.88 -0.26 -28.72
C LYS A 115 -27.90 -0.48 -30.23
N CYS A 116 -28.62 0.37 -30.95
CA CYS A 116 -28.73 0.24 -32.40
C CYS A 116 -27.45 0.64 -33.12
N PHE A 117 -27.19 -0.03 -34.24
CA PHE A 117 -26.15 0.38 -35.17
C PHE A 117 -26.56 1.69 -35.89
N PRO A 118 -25.58 2.47 -36.39
CA PRO A 118 -25.89 3.71 -37.12
C PRO A 118 -26.88 3.48 -38.27
N GLY A 119 -27.86 4.38 -38.40
CA GLY A 119 -28.93 4.26 -39.40
C GLY A 119 -30.13 3.40 -38.96
N PHE A 120 -30.09 2.76 -37.78
CA PHE A 120 -31.20 1.98 -37.24
C PHE A 120 -31.80 2.62 -35.98
N THR A 121 -33.12 2.57 -35.86
CA THR A 121 -33.91 3.15 -34.76
C THR A 121 -35.03 2.21 -34.32
N GLY A 122 -35.72 2.59 -33.23
CA GLY A 122 -36.77 1.79 -32.58
C GLY A 122 -36.23 0.84 -31.51
N ASN A 123 -37.14 0.31 -30.67
CA ASN A 123 -36.78 -0.49 -29.48
C ASN A 123 -36.01 -1.78 -29.82
N SER A 124 -36.31 -2.40 -30.95
CA SER A 124 -35.66 -3.61 -31.48
C SER A 124 -34.66 -3.32 -32.61
N CYS A 125 -34.31 -2.05 -32.84
CA CYS A 125 -33.44 -1.60 -33.94
C CYS A 125 -33.89 -2.13 -35.32
N SER A 126 -35.19 -2.09 -35.58
CA SER A 126 -35.81 -2.66 -36.79
C SER A 126 -36.13 -1.63 -37.87
N GLN A 127 -36.13 -0.33 -37.55
CA GLN A 127 -36.39 0.74 -38.52
C GLN A 127 -35.08 1.29 -39.04
N GLY A 128 -34.80 1.09 -40.33
CA GLY A 128 -33.68 1.72 -41.04
C GLY A 128 -34.10 3.09 -41.58
N MET A 129 -33.19 4.06 -41.52
CA MET A 129 -33.29 5.37 -42.18
C MET A 129 -32.38 5.43 -43.41
#